data_AF-A0A5C3MWS4-F1
#
_entry.id   AF-A0A5C3MWS4-F1
#
_cell.length_a   1.000
_cell.length_b   1.000
_cell.length_c   1.000
_cell.angle_alpha   90.00
_cell.angle_beta   90.00
_cell.angle_gamma   90.00
#
_symmetry.space_group_name_H-M   'P 1'
#
loop_
_entity.id
_entity.type
_entity.pdbx_description
1 polymer ?
#
loop_
_entity_poly.entity_id
_entity_poly.type
_entity_poly.pdbx_seq_one_letter_code
_entity_poly.pdbx_strand_id
1 'polypeptide(L)'
;MISHAPHHPSGKDNLREYYILYCDATRILPVFDAIYNSPHFTFILPRHEQGAGHMAEGYAHVTGKPGIVLVTSGPGATNVVTAMQDAMSDGVPLIVFCCQVATSAIGSDAFQEADIVGISRSCTKWNVMVKDIAELPRRIDEAFKIATSGIIRTPLPYRITTPGMNLGLPANPLQPDALAPDHELIRQAARFDDRVTGKVDTFAPAARAASLERRGGIIHFEIQPKNINKVVETQIPILGDVVSHLVTLVPMIKRDTREGWLREIKEWKEAYMTAMELATASASGVGVKVIVLNNEFQGMVLQWQDLFYDARYSHTRMVNPDFIALAKSMRVHAIKCTSAAELPAKMKELLEYDNSKPVLMECVVETNEHVFPMVPAGKALHQQLLHPSLGNSSKSSL
;
A
#
# COMPACT_ATOMS: atom_id res chain seq x y z
N MET A 1 -4.77 12.49 26.97
CA MET A 1 -3.53 11.95 26.39
C MET A 1 -3.33 12.30 24.91
N ILE A 2 -4.38 12.52 24.11
CA ILE A 2 -4.23 13.01 22.71
C ILE A 2 -5.07 14.30 22.53
N SER A 3 -4.64 15.39 23.16
CA SER A 3 -5.30 16.71 23.07
C SER A 3 -4.39 17.83 22.56
N HIS A 4 -3.16 17.50 22.16
CA HIS A 4 -2.13 18.45 21.74
C HIS A 4 -1.79 18.32 20.23
N ALA A 5 -2.70 17.77 19.44
CA ALA A 5 -2.70 18.06 18.00
C ALA A 5 -2.89 19.58 17.81
N PRO A 6 -2.15 20.24 16.91
CA PRO A 6 -2.11 21.70 16.84
C PRO A 6 -3.49 22.30 16.59
N HIS A 7 -3.89 23.25 17.45
CA HIS A 7 -5.16 23.97 17.31
C HIS A 7 -5.25 24.69 15.96
N HIS A 8 -6.07 24.16 15.06
CA HIS A 8 -6.50 24.88 13.87
C HIS A 8 -7.52 25.97 14.28
N PRO A 9 -7.44 27.21 13.76
CA PRO A 9 -8.40 28.24 14.11
C PRO A 9 -9.77 27.97 13.46
N SER A 10 -10.80 27.91 14.29
CA SER A 10 -12.21 28.17 13.96
C SER A 10 -12.75 27.69 12.59
N GLY A 11 -13.23 26.44 12.54
CA GLY A 11 -14.09 25.93 11.46
C GLY A 11 -14.95 24.77 11.98
N LYS A 12 -16.27 24.81 11.77
CA LYS A 12 -17.21 23.79 12.27
C LYS A 12 -17.32 22.58 11.31
N ASP A 13 -16.22 21.90 11.04
CA ASP A 13 -16.23 20.64 10.27
C ASP A 13 -15.77 19.46 11.12
N ASN A 14 -16.67 18.47 11.28
CA ASN A 14 -16.53 17.29 12.13
C ASN A 14 -15.54 16.25 11.54
N LEU A 15 -14.25 16.58 11.48
CA LEU A 15 -13.21 15.61 11.15
C LEU A 15 -12.71 14.91 12.41
N ARG A 16 -13.45 13.88 12.85
CA ARG A 16 -12.91 12.89 13.81
C ARG A 16 -11.66 12.27 13.19
N GLU A 17 -10.55 12.33 13.91
CA GLU A 17 -9.34 11.63 13.51
C GLU A 17 -9.52 10.13 13.79
N TYR A 18 -9.11 9.28 12.86
CA TYR A 18 -9.21 7.83 13.04
C TYR A 18 -7.86 7.33 13.54
N TYR A 19 -7.88 6.69 14.71
CA TYR A 19 -6.70 6.07 15.29
C TYR A 19 -6.95 4.56 15.26
N ILE A 20 -6.14 3.83 14.49
CA ILE A 20 -6.34 2.38 14.25
C ILE A 20 -5.58 1.62 15.34
N LEU A 21 -6.16 1.71 16.53
CA LEU A 21 -5.60 1.24 17.79
C LEU A 21 -6.01 -0.23 18.01
N TYR A 22 -5.04 -1.12 18.20
CA TYR A 22 -5.30 -2.50 18.61
C TYR A 22 -5.02 -2.66 20.12
N CYS A 23 -5.57 -3.72 20.73
CA CYS A 23 -4.89 -4.61 21.69
C CYS A 23 -5.78 -5.24 22.77
N ASP A 24 -5.66 -6.57 22.93
CA ASP A 24 -6.06 -7.35 24.10
C ASP A 24 -4.84 -7.79 24.93
N ALA A 25 -4.33 -6.94 25.82
CA ALA A 25 -3.31 -7.35 26.78
C ALA A 25 -3.33 -6.58 28.10
N THR A 26 -2.81 -7.21 29.15
CA THR A 26 -2.78 -6.67 30.51
C THR A 26 -1.86 -5.45 30.68
N ARG A 27 -0.84 -5.27 29.82
CA ARG A 27 0.16 -4.20 29.96
C ARG A 27 -0.29 -2.84 29.41
N ILE A 28 -1.19 -2.83 28.41
CA ILE A 28 -1.70 -1.60 27.79
C ILE A 28 -2.93 -1.02 28.53
N LEU A 29 -3.45 -1.73 29.53
CA LEU A 29 -4.65 -1.34 30.29
C LEU A 29 -4.67 0.12 30.79
N PRO A 30 -3.58 0.72 31.32
CA PRO A 30 -3.61 2.12 31.75
C PRO A 30 -3.85 3.13 30.61
N VAL A 31 -3.44 2.78 29.37
CA VAL A 31 -3.74 3.58 28.19
C VAL A 31 -5.18 3.35 27.75
N PHE A 32 -5.66 2.10 27.78
CA PHE A 32 -7.03 1.73 27.39
C PHE A 32 -8.08 2.37 28.30
N ASP A 33 -7.84 2.39 29.61
CA ASP A 33 -8.66 3.11 30.60
C ASP A 33 -8.72 4.61 30.27
N ALA A 34 -7.57 5.24 30.03
CA ALA A 34 -7.46 6.66 29.69
C ALA A 34 -8.06 7.07 28.32
N ILE A 35 -8.39 6.10 27.45
CA ILE A 35 -9.07 6.33 26.16
C ILE A 35 -10.50 5.77 26.12
N TYR A 36 -10.99 5.19 27.22
CA TYR A 36 -12.31 4.58 27.28
C TYR A 36 -13.41 5.58 26.91
N ASN A 37 -14.19 5.24 25.87
CA ASN A 37 -15.21 6.11 25.27
C ASN A 37 -14.73 7.54 24.89
N SER A 38 -13.44 7.70 24.55
CA SER A 38 -12.88 8.98 24.11
C SER A 38 -13.66 9.56 22.92
N PRO A 39 -14.17 10.80 22.99
CA PRO A 39 -14.90 11.43 21.89
C PRO A 39 -13.97 11.97 20.79
N HIS A 40 -12.65 11.96 21.02
CA HIS A 40 -11.66 12.62 20.16
C HIS A 40 -11.30 11.81 18.91
N PHE A 41 -11.51 10.49 18.92
CA PHE A 41 -11.14 9.61 17.82
C PHE A 41 -12.02 8.37 17.72
N THR A 42 -12.03 7.75 16.55
CA THR A 42 -12.63 6.43 16.34
C THR A 42 -11.56 5.35 16.59
N PHE A 43 -11.89 4.36 17.42
CA PHE A 43 -11.08 3.17 17.67
C PHE A 43 -11.55 2.02 16.75
N ILE A 44 -10.63 1.32 16.08
CA ILE A 44 -10.91 0.15 15.23
C ILE A 44 -10.15 -1.04 15.79
N LEU A 45 -10.84 -2.12 16.19
CA LEU A 45 -10.24 -3.31 16.78
C LEU A 45 -10.06 -4.44 15.73
N PRO A 46 -8.86 -4.64 15.16
CA PRO A 46 -8.57 -5.76 14.28
C PRO A 46 -8.54 -7.10 15.01
N ARG A 47 -8.45 -8.20 14.25
CA ARG A 47 -8.28 -9.57 14.78
C ARG A 47 -6.82 -9.94 14.98
N HIS A 48 -5.89 -9.23 14.34
CA HIS A 48 -4.46 -9.41 14.49
C HIS A 48 -3.73 -8.05 14.38
N GLU A 49 -2.58 -7.90 15.04
CA GLU A 49 -1.80 -6.66 15.00
C GLU A 49 -1.28 -6.32 13.61
N GLN A 50 -0.94 -7.34 12.81
CA GLN A 50 -0.59 -7.13 11.41
C GLN A 50 -1.75 -6.47 10.63
N GLY A 51 -3.00 -6.83 10.97
CA GLY A 51 -4.19 -6.16 10.47
C GLY A 51 -4.24 -4.69 10.88
N ALA A 52 -3.91 -4.37 12.15
CA ALA A 52 -3.81 -2.99 12.63
C ALA A 52 -2.79 -2.17 11.82
N GLY A 53 -1.61 -2.74 11.58
CA GLY A 53 -0.55 -2.15 10.77
C GLY A 53 -1.03 -1.81 9.35
N HIS A 54 -1.44 -2.82 8.59
CA HIS A 54 -1.86 -2.62 7.19
C HIS A 54 -3.14 -1.78 7.04
N MET A 55 -4.05 -1.80 8.02
CA MET A 55 -5.19 -0.88 8.06
C MET A 55 -4.75 0.58 8.28
N ALA A 56 -3.77 0.81 9.16
CA ALA A 56 -3.19 2.14 9.38
C ALA A 56 -2.39 2.64 8.17
N GLU A 57 -1.73 1.76 7.43
CA GLU A 57 -1.10 2.09 6.15
C GLU A 57 -2.14 2.47 5.09
N GLY A 58 -3.21 1.68 4.94
CA GLY A 58 -4.32 2.00 4.04
C GLY A 58 -4.98 3.34 4.37
N TYR A 59 -5.20 3.62 5.67
CA TYR A 59 -5.65 4.93 6.13
C TYR A 59 -4.70 6.07 5.75
N ALA A 60 -3.39 5.86 5.92
CA ALA A 60 -2.38 6.85 5.59
C ALA A 60 -2.31 7.15 4.09
N HIS A 61 -2.39 6.12 3.24
CA HIS A 61 -2.47 6.28 1.78
C HIS A 61 -3.70 7.07 1.33
N VAL A 62 -4.88 6.76 1.86
CA VAL A 62 -6.14 7.40 1.45
C VAL A 62 -6.26 8.83 1.99
N THR A 63 -5.80 9.10 3.20
CA THR A 63 -6.03 10.40 3.88
C THR A 63 -4.84 11.36 3.85
N GLY A 64 -3.63 10.87 3.54
CA GLY A 64 -2.39 11.63 3.67
C GLY A 64 -2.01 11.99 5.13
N LYS A 65 -2.78 11.53 6.12
CA LYS A 65 -2.48 11.67 7.56
C LYS A 65 -1.64 10.48 8.03
N PRO A 66 -0.90 10.60 9.15
CA PRO A 66 -0.22 9.45 9.73
C PRO A 66 -1.21 8.34 10.14
N GLY A 67 -0.91 7.10 9.76
CA GLY A 67 -1.53 5.92 10.32
C GLY A 67 -1.03 5.72 11.74
N ILE A 68 -1.93 5.66 12.72
CA ILE A 68 -1.56 5.45 14.13
C ILE A 68 -1.96 4.05 14.55
N VAL A 69 -0.99 3.29 15.05
CA VAL A 69 -1.12 1.93 15.58
C VAL A 69 -0.78 1.94 17.06
N LEU A 70 -1.53 1.17 17.87
CA LEU A 70 -1.24 0.90 19.27
C LEU A 70 -1.24 -0.61 19.48
N VAL A 71 -0.26 -1.14 20.21
CA VAL A 71 -0.10 -2.57 20.52
C VAL A 71 0.54 -2.80 21.91
N THR A 72 0.40 -4.01 22.45
CA THR A 72 1.12 -4.44 23.67
C THR A 72 2.61 -4.70 23.43
N SER A 73 3.34 -4.99 24.51
CA SER A 73 4.69 -5.54 24.47
C SER A 73 4.74 -6.98 23.92
N GLY A 74 5.95 -7.49 23.67
CA GLY A 74 6.16 -8.89 23.31
C GLY A 74 5.47 -9.26 21.98
N PRO A 75 4.55 -10.24 21.95
CA PRO A 75 3.96 -10.75 20.71
C PRO A 75 3.28 -9.65 19.88
N GLY A 76 2.53 -8.74 20.49
CA GLY A 76 1.83 -7.70 19.72
C GLY A 76 2.77 -6.65 19.12
N ALA A 77 3.88 -6.37 19.80
CA ALA A 77 4.96 -5.54 19.25
C ALA A 77 5.68 -6.24 18.09
N THR A 78 5.85 -7.57 18.14
CA THR A 78 6.49 -8.32 17.03
C THR A 78 5.56 -8.54 15.84
N ASN A 79 4.25 -8.66 16.06
CA ASN A 79 3.27 -8.92 14.99
C ASN A 79 3.07 -7.71 14.03
N VAL A 80 3.49 -6.50 14.42
CA VAL A 80 3.49 -5.30 13.55
C VAL A 80 4.77 -5.14 12.71
N VAL A 81 5.79 -5.98 12.87
CA VAL A 81 7.09 -5.82 12.18
C VAL A 81 6.95 -5.86 10.65
N THR A 82 6.09 -6.72 10.11
CA THR A 82 5.81 -6.78 8.67
C THR A 82 5.24 -5.46 8.14
N ALA A 83 4.26 -4.88 8.83
CA ALA A 83 3.66 -3.60 8.45
C ALA A 83 4.62 -2.41 8.63
N MET A 84 5.51 -2.45 9.63
CA MET A 84 6.58 -1.45 9.74
C MET A 84 7.55 -1.52 8.55
N GLN A 85 7.90 -2.73 8.10
CA GLN A 85 8.76 -2.92 6.94
C GLN A 85 8.07 -2.52 5.62
N ASP A 86 6.79 -2.86 5.43
CA ASP A 86 6.00 -2.43 4.25
C ASP A 86 5.94 -0.90 4.20
N ALA A 87 5.52 -0.26 5.30
CA ALA A 87 5.46 1.19 5.45
C ALA A 87 6.81 1.88 5.23
N MET A 88 7.92 1.31 5.69
CA MET A 88 9.25 1.86 5.46
C MET A 88 9.71 1.74 3.99
N SER A 89 9.28 0.67 3.30
CA SER A 89 9.65 0.39 1.90
C SER A 89 8.85 1.28 0.94
N ASP A 90 7.54 1.37 1.15
CA ASP A 90 6.63 2.20 0.34
C ASP A 90 6.69 3.68 0.77
N GLY A 91 7.19 3.97 1.98
CA GLY A 91 7.40 5.34 2.47
C GLY A 91 6.13 5.97 3.06
N VAL A 92 5.33 5.16 3.75
CA VAL A 92 4.06 5.50 4.37
C VAL A 92 4.28 6.15 5.74
N PRO A 93 3.56 7.22 6.12
CA PRO A 93 3.65 7.81 7.44
C PRO A 93 2.94 6.93 8.48
N LEU A 94 3.65 5.93 9.03
CA LEU A 94 3.14 5.07 10.10
C LEU A 94 3.77 5.45 11.46
N ILE A 95 2.97 5.51 12.52
CA ILE A 95 3.41 5.71 13.90
C ILE A 95 2.88 4.56 14.75
N VAL A 96 3.80 3.79 15.33
CA VAL A 96 3.47 2.59 16.11
C VAL A 96 3.84 2.82 17.58
N PHE A 97 2.82 2.81 18.44
CA PHE A 97 2.99 2.84 19.89
C PHE A 97 2.97 1.41 20.43
N CYS A 98 4.14 0.91 20.85
CA CYS A 98 4.26 -0.38 21.53
C CYS A 98 4.37 -0.16 23.04
N CYS A 99 3.58 -0.90 23.83
CA CYS A 99 3.82 -1.03 25.25
C CYS A 99 5.11 -1.82 25.53
N GLN A 100 5.63 -1.72 26.77
CA GLN A 100 6.75 -2.53 27.24
C GLN A 100 6.46 -3.04 28.67
N VAL A 101 7.24 -4.03 29.13
CA VAL A 101 7.33 -4.38 30.55
C VAL A 101 7.79 -3.18 31.40
N ALA A 102 7.56 -3.26 32.72
CA ALA A 102 7.99 -2.21 33.64
C ALA A 102 9.51 -1.99 33.56
N THR A 103 9.97 -0.75 33.69
CA THR A 103 11.39 -0.37 33.50
C THR A 103 12.36 -1.12 34.43
N SER A 104 11.90 -1.56 35.60
CA SER A 104 12.66 -2.40 36.55
C SER A 104 12.79 -3.88 36.14
N ALA A 105 12.06 -4.32 35.12
CA ALA A 105 12.03 -5.68 34.60
C ALA A 105 12.50 -5.76 33.14
N ILE A 106 13.14 -4.71 32.62
CA ILE A 106 13.74 -4.71 31.28
C ILE A 106 15.11 -5.39 31.35
N GLY A 107 15.36 -6.32 30.43
CA GLY A 107 16.58 -7.13 30.36
C GLY A 107 16.60 -8.29 31.36
N SER A 108 15.43 -8.73 31.85
CA SER A 108 15.31 -9.83 32.81
C SER A 108 14.48 -11.01 32.28
N ASP A 109 14.34 -11.13 30.95
CA ASP A 109 13.47 -12.09 30.26
C ASP A 109 12.02 -12.09 30.83
N ALA A 110 11.49 -10.90 31.07
CA ALA A 110 10.21 -10.74 31.75
C ALA A 110 9.02 -11.23 30.90
N PHE A 111 7.91 -11.58 31.56
CA PHE A 111 6.71 -12.05 30.85
C PHE A 111 6.18 -11.02 29.84
N GLN A 112 6.14 -11.44 28.57
CA GLN A 112 5.85 -10.64 27.37
C GLN A 112 6.83 -9.46 27.14
N GLU A 113 8.09 -9.62 27.54
CA GLU A 113 9.18 -8.75 27.09
C GLU A 113 9.61 -9.12 25.66
N ALA A 114 9.96 -8.09 24.88
CA ALA A 114 10.77 -8.23 23.67
C ALA A 114 11.57 -6.93 23.45
N ASP A 115 12.80 -7.03 22.94
CA ASP A 115 13.55 -5.84 22.49
C ASP A 115 13.01 -5.33 21.16
N ILE A 116 11.81 -4.75 21.19
CA ILE A 116 11.19 -4.16 20.00
C ILE A 116 12.01 -3.00 19.44
N VAL A 117 12.82 -2.32 20.25
CA VAL A 117 13.71 -1.23 19.79
C VAL A 117 14.87 -1.78 18.96
N GLY A 118 15.44 -2.91 19.35
CA GLY A 118 16.39 -3.67 18.53
C GLY A 118 15.74 -4.24 17.27
N ILE A 119 14.66 -5.02 17.43
CA ILE A 119 13.94 -5.71 16.34
C ILE A 119 13.48 -4.73 15.26
N SER A 120 12.83 -3.62 15.63
CA SER A 120 12.27 -2.67 14.67
C SER A 120 13.28 -1.65 14.11
N ARG A 121 14.56 -1.70 14.53
CA ARG A 121 15.57 -0.69 14.15
C ARG A 121 15.81 -0.61 12.65
N SER A 122 15.76 -1.73 11.95
CA SER A 122 15.99 -1.82 10.51
C SER A 122 14.75 -1.52 9.66
N CYS A 123 13.55 -1.64 10.24
CA CYS A 123 12.26 -1.44 9.58
C CYS A 123 11.51 -0.19 10.06
N THR A 124 12.20 0.77 10.69
CA THR A 124 11.64 2.08 11.07
C THR A 124 12.58 3.22 10.69
N LYS A 125 12.02 4.41 10.43
CA LYS A 125 12.82 5.65 10.24
C LYS A 125 13.56 6.06 11.53
N TRP A 126 12.92 5.79 12.67
CA TRP A 126 13.38 6.08 14.03
C TRP A 126 12.48 5.35 15.01
N ASN A 127 13.04 4.90 16.13
CA ASN A 127 12.32 4.34 17.25
C ASN A 127 12.95 4.82 18.58
N VAL A 128 12.18 4.78 19.67
CA VAL A 128 12.65 5.15 21.01
C VAL A 128 11.83 4.42 22.07
N MET A 129 12.47 4.15 23.21
CA MET A 129 11.77 3.74 24.43
C MET A 129 11.66 4.94 25.37
N VAL A 130 10.43 5.28 25.75
CA VAL A 130 10.14 6.30 26.78
C VAL A 130 10.57 5.76 28.13
N LYS A 131 11.45 6.47 28.84
CA LYS A 131 11.97 6.08 30.16
C LYS A 131 11.37 6.86 31.32
N ASP A 132 10.87 8.06 31.04
CA ASP A 132 10.23 8.96 32.00
C ASP A 132 8.92 9.50 31.39
N ILE A 133 7.87 9.60 32.20
CA ILE A 133 6.59 10.18 31.78
C ILE A 133 6.72 11.65 31.35
N ALA A 134 7.70 12.38 31.92
CA ALA A 134 7.97 13.77 31.58
C ALA A 134 8.49 13.97 30.15
N GLU A 135 9.14 12.97 29.54
CA GLU A 135 9.55 13.05 28.12
C GLU A 135 8.49 12.57 27.14
N LEU A 136 7.42 11.90 27.59
CA LEU A 136 6.41 11.31 26.70
C LEU A 136 5.81 12.32 25.69
N PRO A 137 5.38 13.55 26.07
CA PRO A 137 4.84 14.51 25.11
C PRO A 137 5.85 14.85 24.00
N ARG A 138 7.10 15.13 24.37
CA ARG A 138 8.19 15.41 23.42
C ARG A 138 8.46 14.23 22.49
N ARG A 139 8.40 12.98 22.99
CA ARG A 139 8.59 11.79 22.15
C ARG A 139 7.46 11.59 21.14
N ILE A 140 6.24 11.95 21.50
CA ILE A 140 5.10 11.96 20.57
C ILE A 140 5.33 13.01 19.47
N ASP A 141 5.69 14.24 19.83
CA ASP A 141 5.99 15.30 18.86
C ASP A 141 7.14 14.92 17.91
N GLU A 142 8.20 14.32 18.46
CA GLU A 142 9.32 13.75 17.68
C GLU A 142 8.84 12.67 16.72
N ALA A 143 7.99 11.72 17.16
CA ALA A 143 7.44 10.67 16.32
C ALA A 143 6.61 11.24 15.15
N PHE A 144 5.68 12.17 15.42
CA PHE A 144 4.87 12.80 14.37
C PHE A 144 5.70 13.63 13.38
N LYS A 145 6.70 14.36 13.89
CA LYS A 145 7.64 15.12 13.07
C LYS A 145 8.49 14.21 12.20
N ILE A 146 9.07 13.14 12.75
CA ILE A 146 9.93 12.21 12.00
C ILE A 146 9.11 11.40 11.00
N ALA A 147 7.95 10.87 11.39
CA ALA A 147 7.06 10.15 10.48
C ALA A 147 6.69 11.01 9.26
N THR A 148 6.19 12.24 9.48
CA THR A 148 5.74 13.12 8.37
C THR A 148 6.83 13.91 7.66
N SER A 149 8.03 14.07 8.24
CA SER A 149 9.15 14.74 7.57
C SER A 149 9.72 13.89 6.43
N GLY A 150 10.02 14.52 5.29
CA GLY A 150 10.51 13.80 4.11
C GLY A 150 9.44 12.93 3.43
N ILE A 151 8.15 13.15 3.71
CA ILE A 151 7.02 12.52 2.99
C ILE A 151 6.22 13.61 2.30
N ILE A 152 5.89 13.38 1.03
CA ILE A 152 5.21 14.34 0.16
C ILE A 152 3.72 14.38 0.56
N ARG A 153 3.27 15.51 1.13
CA ARG A 153 1.89 15.68 1.62
C ARG A 153 0.95 16.09 0.50
N THR A 154 0.42 15.14 -0.26
CA THR A 154 -0.76 15.39 -1.11
C THR A 154 -1.74 14.22 -1.00
N PRO A 155 -2.84 14.36 -0.23
CA PRO A 155 -3.88 13.34 -0.20
C PRO A 155 -4.63 13.31 -1.53
N LEU A 156 -4.99 12.11 -1.99
CA LEU A 156 -5.86 11.94 -3.16
C LEU A 156 -7.25 12.52 -2.86
N PRO A 157 -7.85 13.31 -3.78
CA PRO A 157 -9.17 13.90 -3.54
C PRO A 157 -10.27 12.83 -3.57
N TYR A 158 -10.74 12.42 -2.39
CA TYR A 158 -11.88 11.52 -2.21
C TYR A 158 -13.20 12.20 -2.64
N ARG A 159 -13.61 12.01 -3.90
CA ARG A 159 -14.94 12.42 -4.38
C ARG A 159 -16.02 11.44 -3.92
N ILE A 160 -16.77 11.84 -2.89
CA ILE A 160 -18.02 11.18 -2.48
C ILE A 160 -19.07 11.32 -3.60
N THR A 161 -19.65 10.20 -4.03
CA THR A 161 -20.84 10.18 -4.89
C THR A 161 -22.11 10.16 -4.03
N THR A 162 -22.88 11.25 -4.08
CA THR A 162 -24.20 11.35 -3.42
C THR A 162 -25.23 10.46 -4.13
N PRO A 163 -26.02 9.62 -3.42
CA PRO A 163 -27.09 8.85 -4.04
C PRO A 163 -28.23 9.76 -4.54
N GLY A 164 -28.77 9.49 -5.74
CA GLY A 164 -30.02 10.10 -6.22
C GLY A 164 -29.94 10.84 -7.56
N MET A 165 -28.74 11.18 -8.06
CA MET A 165 -28.58 11.51 -9.48
C MET A 165 -28.35 10.22 -10.28
N ASN A 166 -29.11 10.07 -11.37
CA ASN A 166 -28.90 9.01 -12.34
C ASN A 166 -27.66 9.35 -13.19
N LEU A 167 -26.48 9.23 -12.59
CA LEU A 167 -25.20 9.25 -13.29
C LEU A 167 -25.17 7.99 -14.15
N GLY A 168 -25.48 8.13 -15.45
CA GLY A 168 -25.29 7.06 -16.40
C GLY A 168 -23.87 6.49 -16.30
N LEU A 169 -23.70 5.20 -16.64
CA LEU A 169 -22.43 4.48 -16.58
C LEU A 169 -21.26 5.41 -16.96
N PRO A 170 -20.22 5.53 -16.12
CA PRO A 170 -19.18 6.54 -16.30
C PRO A 170 -18.62 6.43 -17.72
N ALA A 171 -18.79 7.52 -18.47
CA ALA A 171 -18.31 7.58 -19.85
C ALA A 171 -16.80 7.31 -19.85
N ASN A 172 -16.37 6.55 -20.86
CA ASN A 172 -14.97 6.22 -21.09
C ASN A 172 -14.09 7.49 -20.95
N PRO A 173 -13.09 7.53 -20.04
CA PRO A 173 -12.22 8.70 -19.86
C PRO A 173 -11.31 8.99 -21.07
N LEU A 174 -11.45 8.24 -22.17
CA LEU A 174 -10.82 8.49 -23.47
C LEU A 174 -11.70 9.32 -24.44
N GLN A 175 -12.78 9.97 -23.98
CA GLN A 175 -13.32 11.13 -24.71
C GLN A 175 -12.49 12.38 -24.36
N PRO A 176 -11.97 13.12 -25.38
CA PRO A 176 -10.99 14.17 -25.16
C PRO A 176 -11.64 15.52 -24.78
N ASP A 177 -12.15 15.62 -23.56
CA ASP A 177 -12.33 16.94 -22.94
C ASP A 177 -11.00 17.40 -22.33
N ALA A 178 -10.54 18.56 -22.79
CA ALA A 178 -9.16 19.02 -22.59
C ALA A 178 -8.84 19.36 -21.13
N LEU A 179 -8.29 18.39 -20.39
CA LEU A 179 -7.70 18.57 -19.07
C LEU A 179 -6.19 18.38 -19.10
N ALA A 180 -5.49 19.21 -18.32
CA ALA A 180 -4.02 19.24 -18.27
C ALA A 180 -3.44 17.91 -17.75
N PRO A 181 -2.20 17.54 -18.15
CA PRO A 181 -1.58 16.30 -17.71
C PRO A 181 -1.51 16.20 -16.19
N ASP A 182 -1.99 15.09 -15.64
CA ASP A 182 -1.99 14.85 -14.21
C ASP A 182 -0.56 14.58 -13.71
N HIS A 183 -0.06 15.53 -12.92
CA HIS A 183 1.28 15.47 -12.34
C HIS A 183 1.41 14.44 -11.20
N GLU A 184 0.31 13.83 -10.74
CA GLU A 184 0.30 12.81 -9.69
C GLU A 184 0.83 11.45 -10.15
N LEU A 185 0.57 11.06 -11.40
CA LEU A 185 1.02 9.77 -11.94
C LEU A 185 2.55 9.70 -12.14
N ILE A 186 3.18 10.82 -12.47
CA ILE A 186 4.65 10.94 -12.59
C ILE A 186 5.32 10.82 -11.21
N ARG A 187 4.60 11.19 -10.13
CA ARG A 187 5.10 11.21 -8.75
C ARG A 187 5.44 9.82 -8.20
N GLN A 188 4.71 8.79 -8.60
CA GLN A 188 4.85 7.43 -8.06
C GLN A 188 5.94 6.59 -8.74
N ALA A 189 6.26 6.87 -10.01
CA ALA A 189 7.17 6.05 -10.82
C ALA A 189 8.68 6.28 -10.55
N ALA A 190 9.05 7.16 -9.62
CA ALA A 190 10.41 7.69 -9.49
C ALA A 190 11.38 6.89 -8.59
N ARG A 191 10.97 5.73 -8.03
CA ARG A 191 11.89 4.84 -7.29
C ARG A 191 12.40 3.72 -8.19
N PHE A 192 13.72 3.67 -8.35
CA PHE A 192 14.42 2.60 -9.09
C PHE A 192 14.51 1.32 -8.24
N ASP A 193 13.38 0.63 -8.14
CA ASP A 193 13.26 -0.75 -7.65
C ASP A 193 13.86 -1.73 -8.69
N ASP A 194 14.34 -2.90 -8.25
CA ASP A 194 14.91 -3.92 -9.15
C ASP A 194 13.86 -4.55 -10.08
N ARG A 195 12.60 -4.61 -9.65
CA ARG A 195 11.45 -5.02 -10.48
C ARG A 195 11.08 -3.98 -11.54
N VAL A 196 11.47 -2.72 -11.35
CA VAL A 196 11.29 -1.62 -12.33
C VAL A 196 12.49 -1.49 -13.27
N THR A 197 13.70 -1.73 -12.77
CA THR A 197 14.95 -1.55 -13.54
C THR A 197 15.40 -2.80 -14.30
N GLY A 198 15.00 -4.00 -13.88
CA GLY A 198 15.47 -5.25 -14.46
C GLY A 198 16.99 -5.38 -14.32
N LYS A 199 17.72 -5.58 -15.43
CA LYS A 199 19.19 -5.55 -15.39
C LYS A 199 19.75 -4.13 -15.49
N VAL A 200 20.27 -3.65 -14.36
CA VAL A 200 20.91 -2.33 -14.16
C VAL A 200 21.86 -1.93 -15.28
N ASP A 201 22.83 -2.78 -15.68
CA ASP A 201 23.81 -2.44 -16.73
C ASP A 201 23.17 -2.06 -18.07
N THR A 202 22.00 -2.63 -18.33
CA THR A 202 21.21 -2.47 -19.56
C THR A 202 19.93 -1.65 -19.35
N PHE A 203 19.78 -1.04 -18.17
CA PHE A 203 18.64 -0.18 -17.87
C PHE A 203 18.76 1.16 -18.63
N ALA A 204 17.63 1.62 -19.18
CA ALA A 204 17.51 2.87 -19.94
C ALA A 204 18.69 3.14 -20.93
N PRO A 205 19.01 2.23 -21.86
CA PRO A 205 20.23 2.30 -22.66
C PRO A 205 20.28 3.56 -23.55
N ALA A 206 19.13 4.03 -24.03
CA ALA A 206 19.02 5.29 -24.77
C ALA A 206 19.30 6.53 -23.89
N ALA A 207 18.94 6.51 -22.61
CA ALA A 207 19.27 7.59 -21.66
C ALA A 207 20.76 7.55 -21.29
N ARG A 208 21.34 6.36 -21.12
CA ARG A 208 22.78 6.17 -20.88
C ARG A 208 23.62 6.63 -22.08
N ALA A 209 23.22 6.29 -23.30
CA ALA A 209 23.85 6.81 -24.51
C ALA A 209 23.72 8.35 -24.63
N ALA A 210 22.52 8.90 -24.37
CA ALA A 210 22.31 10.35 -24.35
C ALA A 210 23.16 11.08 -23.29
N SER A 211 23.46 10.43 -22.16
CA SER A 211 24.38 10.93 -21.13
C SER A 211 25.83 10.97 -21.61
N LEU A 212 26.32 9.89 -22.22
CA LEU A 212 27.67 9.84 -22.82
C LEU A 212 27.84 10.91 -23.91
N GLU A 213 26.78 11.16 -24.68
CA GLU A 213 26.70 12.18 -25.73
C GLU A 213 26.35 13.60 -25.21
N ARG A 214 26.24 13.78 -23.88
CA ARG A 214 25.88 15.06 -23.20
C ARG A 214 24.59 15.74 -23.69
N ARG A 215 23.63 14.97 -24.21
CA ARG A 215 22.33 15.44 -24.73
C ARG A 215 21.11 14.95 -23.94
N GLY A 216 21.33 14.23 -22.84
CA GLY A 216 20.28 13.70 -21.98
C GLY A 216 20.87 12.91 -20.80
N GLY A 217 20.05 12.12 -20.12
CA GLY A 217 20.46 11.32 -18.97
C GLY A 217 19.27 11.05 -18.04
N ILE A 218 19.58 10.58 -16.84
CA ILE A 218 18.62 10.35 -15.76
C ILE A 218 18.60 11.56 -14.84
N ILE A 219 17.40 12.12 -14.64
CA ILE A 219 17.09 13.13 -13.62
C ILE A 219 16.36 12.39 -12.49
N HIS A 220 16.87 12.47 -11.27
CA HIS A 220 16.31 11.75 -10.12
C HIS A 220 15.96 12.76 -9.04
N PHE A 221 14.66 12.93 -8.79
CA PHE A 221 14.14 13.70 -7.67
C PHE A 221 14.02 12.76 -6.48
N GLU A 222 14.71 13.06 -5.39
CA GLU A 222 14.71 12.22 -4.20
C GLU A 222 14.88 13.12 -2.97
N ILE A 223 14.16 12.77 -1.91
CA ILE A 223 14.14 13.49 -0.64
C ILE A 223 15.09 12.86 0.40
N GLN A 224 15.51 11.61 0.20
CA GLN A 224 16.48 10.88 1.03
C GLN A 224 17.84 10.73 0.31
N PRO A 225 18.90 11.48 0.72
CA PRO A 225 20.20 11.46 0.02
C PRO A 225 20.80 10.07 -0.24
N LYS A 226 20.56 9.11 0.67
CA LYS A 226 21.06 7.72 0.60
C LYS A 226 20.53 6.90 -0.60
N ASN A 227 19.50 7.37 -1.29
CA ASN A 227 18.89 6.68 -2.43
C ASN A 227 19.40 7.22 -3.79
N ILE A 228 19.93 8.45 -3.82
CA ILE A 228 20.62 8.98 -5.00
C ILE A 228 21.83 8.08 -5.31
N ASN A 229 21.99 7.70 -6.58
CA ASN A 229 23.07 6.84 -7.07
C ASN A 229 23.17 5.45 -6.39
N LYS A 230 22.15 5.01 -5.64
CA LYS A 230 22.14 3.72 -4.94
C LYS A 230 22.04 2.52 -5.90
N VAL A 231 21.26 2.66 -6.97
CA VAL A 231 20.97 1.57 -7.93
C VAL A 231 21.41 1.96 -9.35
N VAL A 232 21.19 3.22 -9.76
CA VAL A 232 21.55 3.73 -11.09
C VAL A 232 22.22 5.10 -10.94
N GLU A 233 23.31 5.31 -11.69
CA GLU A 233 24.01 6.60 -11.75
C GLU A 233 23.12 7.69 -12.36
N THR A 234 22.85 8.72 -11.57
CA THR A 234 22.03 9.87 -11.92
C THR A 234 22.92 11.05 -12.34
N GLN A 235 22.66 11.62 -13.52
CA GLN A 235 23.43 12.77 -14.03
C GLN A 235 22.95 14.10 -13.43
N ILE A 236 21.66 14.21 -13.10
CA ILE A 236 21.07 15.38 -12.45
C ILE A 236 20.29 14.93 -11.20
N PRO A 237 20.96 14.77 -10.04
CA PRO A 237 20.29 14.50 -8.78
C PRO A 237 19.69 15.80 -8.21
N ILE A 238 18.39 15.78 -7.93
CA ILE A 238 17.67 16.93 -7.37
C ILE A 238 17.17 16.53 -5.97
N LEU A 239 17.86 17.04 -4.96
CA LEU A 239 17.57 16.72 -3.56
C LEU A 239 16.44 17.59 -3.01
N GLY A 240 15.42 16.95 -2.43
CA GLY A 240 14.35 17.62 -1.69
C GLY A 240 12.95 17.16 -2.10
N ASP A 241 11.96 17.97 -1.75
CA ASP A 241 10.57 17.71 -2.13
C ASP A 241 10.36 17.88 -3.64
N VAL A 242 9.97 16.79 -4.30
CA VAL A 242 9.74 16.77 -5.75
C VAL A 242 8.64 17.73 -6.18
N VAL A 243 7.61 17.97 -5.35
CA VAL A 243 6.53 18.90 -5.70
C VAL A 243 7.04 20.33 -5.76
N SER A 244 7.79 20.77 -4.73
CA SER A 244 8.42 22.09 -4.67
C SER A 244 9.36 22.34 -5.85
N HIS A 245 10.15 21.32 -6.24
CA HIS A 245 11.05 21.41 -7.40
C HIS A 245 10.29 21.38 -8.74
N LEU A 246 9.25 20.53 -8.88
CA LEU A 246 8.43 20.47 -10.08
C LEU A 246 7.61 21.74 -10.30
N VAL A 247 7.15 22.44 -9.26
CA VAL A 247 6.52 23.77 -9.41
C VAL A 247 7.44 24.76 -10.13
N THR A 248 8.75 24.67 -9.89
CA THR A 248 9.76 25.51 -10.57
C THR A 248 10.11 24.96 -11.96
N LEU A 249 10.14 23.64 -12.15
CA LEU A 249 10.56 23.01 -13.40
C LEU A 249 9.46 22.88 -14.46
N VAL A 250 8.22 22.58 -14.08
CA VAL A 250 7.09 22.33 -15.00
C VAL A 250 6.86 23.49 -15.99
N PRO A 251 6.95 24.78 -15.60
CA PRO A 251 6.87 25.90 -16.55
C PRO A 251 7.97 25.90 -17.63
N MET A 252 9.08 25.18 -17.40
CA MET A 252 10.21 25.05 -18.33
C MET A 252 10.10 23.81 -19.25
N ILE A 253 9.14 22.91 -19.00
CA ILE A 253 8.97 21.66 -19.77
C ILE A 253 8.21 21.94 -21.08
N LYS A 254 8.85 21.62 -22.21
CA LYS A 254 8.16 21.57 -23.52
C LYS A 254 7.31 20.30 -23.61
N ARG A 255 6.02 20.46 -23.93
CA ARG A 255 5.09 19.33 -24.14
C ARG A 255 5.32 18.67 -25.50
N ASP A 256 5.15 17.35 -25.53
CA ASP A 256 5.35 16.48 -26.70
C ASP A 256 4.43 15.25 -26.56
N THR A 257 3.93 14.67 -27.65
CA THR A 257 2.92 13.60 -27.62
C THR A 257 3.56 12.20 -27.63
N ARG A 258 3.16 11.34 -26.69
CA ARG A 258 3.73 9.98 -26.49
C ARG A 258 2.66 8.90 -26.38
N GLU A 259 1.71 8.95 -27.31
CA GLU A 259 0.48 8.14 -27.34
C GLU A 259 0.72 6.62 -27.34
N GLY A 260 1.91 6.16 -27.75
CA GLY A 260 2.27 4.75 -27.72
C GLY A 260 2.52 4.17 -26.31
N TRP A 261 3.03 4.98 -25.38
CA TRP A 261 3.65 4.52 -24.12
C TRP A 261 2.67 4.37 -22.95
N LEU A 262 1.53 5.05 -22.99
CA LEU A 262 0.61 5.16 -21.84
C LEU A 262 -0.38 3.99 -21.68
N ARG A 263 -0.18 2.88 -22.38
CA ARG A 263 -1.16 1.76 -22.47
C ARG A 263 -0.95 0.59 -21.50
N GLU A 264 0.20 0.49 -20.82
CA GLU A 264 0.70 -0.81 -20.33
C GLU A 264 0.83 -0.99 -18.79
N ILE A 265 0.25 -0.13 -17.94
CA ILE A 265 0.55 -0.15 -16.48
C ILE A 265 -0.69 -0.28 -15.57
N LYS A 266 -0.91 -1.50 -15.03
CA LYS A 266 -1.80 -1.91 -13.89
C LYS A 266 -1.64 -3.45 -13.68
N GLU A 267 -1.80 -4.11 -12.51
CA GLU A 267 -2.01 -3.71 -11.09
C GLU A 267 -1.71 -4.93 -10.15
N TRP A 268 -2.47 -5.09 -9.04
CA TRP A 268 -2.70 -6.30 -8.18
C TRP A 268 -2.01 -6.37 -6.79
N LYS A 269 -2.75 -6.83 -5.76
CA LYS A 269 -2.31 -7.32 -4.43
C LYS A 269 -3.32 -8.38 -3.90
N GLU A 270 -2.90 -9.21 -2.94
CA GLU A 270 -3.52 -10.50 -2.54
C GLU A 270 -4.49 -10.45 -1.34
N ALA A 271 -5.23 -11.53 -1.06
CA ALA A 271 -6.33 -11.55 -0.07
C ALA A 271 -6.37 -12.72 0.95
N TYR A 272 -5.48 -13.72 0.88
CA TYR A 272 -5.66 -14.95 1.69
C TYR A 272 -5.16 -14.85 3.15
N MET A 273 -4.02 -14.20 3.39
CA MET A 273 -3.31 -14.29 4.69
C MET A 273 -4.04 -13.66 5.87
N THR A 274 -4.87 -12.64 5.62
CA THR A 274 -5.49 -11.78 6.66
C THR A 274 -7.01 -11.84 6.65
N ALA A 275 -7.60 -12.91 6.11
CA ALA A 275 -9.05 -13.05 5.90
C ALA A 275 -9.91 -12.85 7.18
N MET A 276 -9.33 -13.08 8.38
CA MET A 276 -9.98 -12.79 9.67
C MET A 276 -10.41 -11.32 9.83
N GLU A 277 -9.76 -10.38 9.16
CA GLU A 277 -10.11 -8.95 9.25
C GLU A 277 -11.45 -8.59 8.58
N LEU A 278 -12.05 -9.51 7.80
CA LEU A 278 -13.46 -9.42 7.41
C LEU A 278 -14.39 -9.35 8.64
N ALA A 279 -14.06 -10.05 9.73
CA ALA A 279 -14.78 -9.98 11.00
C ALA A 279 -14.57 -8.65 11.74
N THR A 280 -13.52 -7.89 11.42
CA THR A 280 -13.33 -6.53 11.92
C THR A 280 -14.06 -5.52 11.05
N ALA A 281 -13.97 -5.60 9.73
CA ALA A 281 -14.78 -4.78 8.83
C ALA A 281 -16.29 -4.92 9.15
N SER A 282 -16.78 -6.13 9.39
CA SER A 282 -18.16 -6.36 9.80
C SER A 282 -18.50 -5.84 11.20
N ALA A 283 -17.56 -5.85 12.16
CA ALA A 283 -17.80 -5.37 13.51
C ALA A 283 -17.75 -3.82 13.59
N SER A 284 -16.90 -3.19 12.78
CA SER A 284 -16.74 -1.74 12.69
C SER A 284 -17.69 -1.07 11.69
N GLY A 285 -18.55 -1.83 10.99
CA GLY A 285 -19.49 -1.29 10.01
C GLY A 285 -18.82 -0.71 8.76
N VAL A 286 -17.66 -1.24 8.37
CA VAL A 286 -16.89 -0.74 7.22
C VAL A 286 -17.26 -1.54 5.97
N GLY A 287 -17.92 -0.86 5.02
CA GLY A 287 -18.41 -1.42 3.77
C GLY A 287 -17.37 -1.74 2.71
N VAL A 288 -16.31 -2.49 3.04
CA VAL A 288 -15.31 -2.91 2.04
C VAL A 288 -15.89 -3.94 1.06
N LYS A 289 -15.59 -3.76 -0.23
CA LYS A 289 -15.90 -4.73 -1.28
C LYS A 289 -14.64 -5.52 -1.61
N VAL A 290 -14.62 -6.81 -1.29
CA VAL A 290 -13.48 -7.71 -1.49
C VAL A 290 -13.75 -8.62 -2.68
N ILE A 291 -12.81 -8.71 -3.62
CA ILE A 291 -12.86 -9.68 -4.72
C ILE A 291 -11.69 -10.65 -4.54
N VAL A 292 -12.00 -11.94 -4.42
CA VAL A 292 -11.01 -13.02 -4.41
C VAL A 292 -10.97 -13.63 -5.80
N LEU A 293 -9.86 -13.43 -6.51
CA LEU A 293 -9.57 -14.13 -7.77
C LEU A 293 -9.03 -15.52 -7.41
N ASN A 294 -9.92 -16.49 -7.29
CA ASN A 294 -9.60 -17.86 -6.89
C ASN A 294 -9.16 -18.68 -8.10
N ASN A 295 -7.85 -18.83 -8.26
CA ASN A 295 -7.20 -19.69 -9.26
C ASN A 295 -6.62 -20.99 -8.65
N GLU A 296 -6.90 -21.29 -7.37
CA GLU A 296 -6.32 -22.41 -6.58
C GLU A 296 -4.78 -22.45 -6.43
N PHE A 297 -4.03 -21.44 -6.87
CA PHE A 297 -2.56 -21.45 -6.88
C PHE A 297 -1.95 -20.16 -6.36
N GLN A 298 -0.70 -20.24 -5.89
CA GLN A 298 0.18 -19.07 -5.77
C GLN A 298 0.58 -18.60 -7.16
N GLY A 299 -0.34 -17.94 -7.89
CA GLY A 299 -0.26 -17.74 -9.34
C GLY A 299 1.03 -17.08 -9.84
N MET A 300 1.61 -16.15 -9.07
CA MET A 300 2.92 -15.59 -9.41
C MET A 300 4.02 -16.66 -9.34
N VAL A 301 4.09 -17.45 -8.26
CA VAL A 301 5.13 -18.50 -8.12
C VAL A 301 4.93 -19.63 -9.14
N LEU A 302 3.68 -19.95 -9.49
CA LEU A 302 3.32 -20.84 -10.59
C LEU A 302 3.96 -20.35 -11.91
N GLN A 303 3.76 -19.08 -12.27
CA GLN A 303 4.35 -18.47 -13.47
C GLN A 303 5.88 -18.60 -13.53
N TRP A 304 6.57 -18.42 -12.40
CA TRP A 304 8.02 -18.62 -12.36
C TRP A 304 8.43 -20.10 -12.49
N GLN A 305 7.63 -21.03 -11.96
CA GLN A 305 7.87 -22.47 -12.10
C GLN A 305 7.67 -22.96 -13.54
N ASP A 306 6.65 -22.45 -14.24
CA ASP A 306 6.42 -22.75 -15.66
C ASP A 306 7.51 -22.18 -16.57
N LEU A 307 7.87 -20.90 -16.38
CA LEU A 307 8.80 -20.21 -17.29
C LEU A 307 10.27 -20.61 -17.09
N PHE A 308 10.68 -21.04 -15.89
CA PHE A 308 12.10 -21.22 -15.57
C PHE A 308 12.47 -22.55 -14.90
N TYR A 309 11.50 -23.41 -14.56
CA TYR A 309 11.74 -24.67 -13.82
C TYR A 309 10.95 -25.86 -14.39
N ASP A 310 10.74 -25.91 -15.70
CA ASP A 310 10.12 -27.03 -16.42
C ASP A 310 8.74 -27.45 -15.85
N ALA A 311 7.90 -26.49 -15.44
CA ALA A 311 6.60 -26.71 -14.82
C ALA A 311 6.63 -27.60 -13.55
N ARG A 312 7.75 -27.58 -12.81
CA ARG A 312 7.94 -28.40 -11.59
C ARG A 312 7.28 -27.74 -10.37
N TYR A 313 5.98 -27.95 -10.23
CA TYR A 313 5.19 -27.35 -9.15
C TYR A 313 5.59 -27.82 -7.75
N SER A 314 6.33 -26.98 -7.03
CA SER A 314 6.76 -27.23 -5.65
C SER A 314 5.93 -26.37 -4.69
N HIS A 315 4.99 -27.01 -3.98
CA HIS A 315 4.15 -26.40 -2.91
C HIS A 315 3.36 -25.14 -3.29
N THR A 316 3.11 -24.89 -4.57
CA THR A 316 2.40 -23.71 -5.10
C THR A 316 0.90 -23.89 -5.27
N ARG A 317 0.38 -25.13 -5.34
CA ARG A 317 -1.06 -25.39 -5.32
C ARG A 317 -1.59 -25.24 -3.90
N MET A 318 -2.69 -24.51 -3.75
CA MET A 318 -3.35 -24.26 -2.48
C MET A 318 -4.58 -25.15 -2.31
N VAL A 319 -4.86 -25.55 -1.07
CA VAL A 319 -6.16 -26.12 -0.69
C VAL A 319 -6.94 -25.01 -0.01
N ASN A 320 -7.79 -24.33 -0.78
CA ASN A 320 -8.54 -23.17 -0.31
C ASN A 320 -9.78 -23.58 0.51
N PRO A 321 -10.18 -22.79 1.52
CA PRO A 321 -11.44 -22.98 2.22
C PRO A 321 -12.62 -22.55 1.32
N ASP A 322 -13.84 -22.92 1.72
CA ASP A 322 -15.04 -22.32 1.15
C ASP A 322 -15.12 -20.83 1.59
N PHE A 323 -14.73 -19.93 0.69
CA PHE A 323 -14.75 -18.48 0.92
C PHE A 323 -16.16 -17.94 1.20
N ILE A 324 -17.21 -18.59 0.70
CA ILE A 324 -18.60 -18.20 0.94
C ILE A 324 -19.01 -18.57 2.36
N ALA A 325 -18.65 -19.77 2.82
CA ALA A 325 -18.85 -20.19 4.20
C ALA A 325 -18.02 -19.33 5.18
N LEU A 326 -16.76 -19.03 4.83
CA LEU A 326 -15.86 -18.18 5.59
C LEU A 326 -16.43 -16.77 5.78
N ALA A 327 -16.84 -16.11 4.68
CA ALA A 327 -17.44 -14.78 4.71
C ALA A 327 -18.75 -14.77 5.54
N LYS A 328 -19.63 -15.77 5.35
CA LYS A 328 -20.85 -15.92 6.16
C LYS A 328 -20.56 -16.08 7.65
N SER A 329 -19.53 -16.85 8.03
CA SER A 329 -19.13 -17.02 9.44
C SER A 329 -18.76 -15.69 10.11
N MET A 330 -18.25 -14.73 9.32
CA MET A 330 -17.85 -13.40 9.77
C MET A 330 -18.95 -12.34 9.62
N ARG A 331 -20.18 -12.73 9.23
CA ARG A 331 -21.36 -11.87 9.00
C ARG A 331 -21.19 -10.88 7.84
N VAL A 332 -20.46 -11.30 6.81
CA VAL A 332 -20.19 -10.61 5.54
C VAL A 332 -21.18 -11.10 4.48
N HIS A 333 -21.67 -10.22 3.59
CA HIS A 333 -22.40 -10.69 2.40
C HIS A 333 -21.44 -11.44 1.46
N ALA A 334 -21.90 -12.53 0.86
CA ALA A 334 -21.01 -13.46 0.15
C ALA A 334 -21.58 -13.85 -1.22
N ILE A 335 -20.82 -13.54 -2.27
CA ILE A 335 -21.16 -13.72 -3.67
C ILE A 335 -20.19 -14.73 -4.27
N LYS A 336 -20.68 -15.72 -5.02
CA LYS A 336 -19.83 -16.61 -5.84
C LYS A 336 -20.09 -16.33 -7.32
N CYS A 337 -19.02 -16.34 -8.10
CA CYS A 337 -19.01 -16.21 -9.54
C CYS A 337 -18.09 -17.31 -10.09
N THR A 338 -18.63 -18.19 -10.92
CA THR A 338 -17.96 -19.37 -11.47
C THR A 338 -17.83 -19.35 -13.00
N SER A 339 -18.43 -18.35 -13.66
CA SER A 339 -18.52 -18.25 -15.11
C SER A 339 -18.48 -16.80 -15.58
N ALA A 340 -17.99 -16.56 -16.80
CA ALA A 340 -18.02 -15.23 -17.41
C ALA A 340 -19.45 -14.73 -17.69
N ALA A 341 -20.43 -15.63 -17.83
CA ALA A 341 -21.82 -15.30 -18.15
C ALA A 341 -22.58 -14.67 -16.96
N GLU A 342 -22.28 -15.09 -15.73
CA GLU A 342 -22.89 -14.50 -14.52
C GLU A 342 -22.16 -13.26 -14.02
N LEU A 343 -20.89 -13.07 -14.42
CA LEU A 343 -20.02 -11.99 -13.94
C LEU A 343 -20.67 -10.59 -14.03
N PRO A 344 -21.38 -10.17 -15.11
CA PRO A 344 -22.05 -8.87 -15.14
C PRO A 344 -23.12 -8.71 -14.05
N ALA A 345 -23.89 -9.76 -13.77
CA ALA A 345 -24.91 -9.75 -12.73
C ALA A 345 -24.30 -9.77 -11.31
N LYS A 346 -23.21 -10.53 -11.12
CA LYS A 346 -22.49 -10.62 -9.84
C LYS A 346 -21.69 -9.35 -9.52
N MET A 347 -21.08 -8.72 -10.53
CA MET A 347 -20.46 -7.40 -10.40
C MET A 347 -21.51 -6.33 -10.07
N LYS A 348 -22.69 -6.38 -10.68
CA LYS A 348 -23.80 -5.48 -10.33
C LYS A 348 -24.22 -5.66 -8.87
N GLU A 349 -24.46 -6.90 -8.43
CA GLU A 349 -24.78 -7.26 -7.03
C GLU A 349 -23.71 -6.72 -6.05
N LEU A 350 -22.42 -6.91 -6.37
CA LEU A 350 -21.30 -6.43 -5.57
C LEU A 350 -21.26 -4.90 -5.47
N LEU A 351 -21.38 -4.21 -6.60
CA LEU A 351 -21.23 -2.75 -6.69
C LEU A 351 -22.42 -2.01 -6.07
N GLU A 352 -23.65 -2.47 -6.33
CA GLU A 352 -24.89 -1.87 -5.79
C GLU A 352 -25.13 -2.20 -4.30
N TYR A 353 -24.36 -3.12 -3.71
CA TYR A 353 -24.43 -3.41 -2.28
C TYR A 353 -24.18 -2.15 -1.44
N ASP A 354 -25.04 -1.92 -0.44
CA ASP A 354 -25.25 -0.64 0.27
C ASP A 354 -24.08 -0.12 1.14
N ASN A 355 -23.00 -0.88 1.23
CA ASN A 355 -21.81 -0.59 2.05
C ASN A 355 -22.08 -0.45 3.56
N SER A 356 -23.24 -0.92 4.05
CA SER A 356 -23.53 -1.01 5.49
C SER A 356 -22.63 -2.02 6.22
N LYS A 357 -22.11 -2.99 5.48
CA LYS A 357 -21.23 -4.08 5.90
C LYS A 357 -20.25 -4.46 4.78
N PRO A 358 -19.18 -5.21 5.07
CA PRO A 358 -18.35 -5.77 4.03
C PRO A 358 -19.13 -6.78 3.16
N VAL A 359 -18.71 -6.89 1.90
CA VAL A 359 -19.15 -7.91 0.94
C VAL A 359 -17.93 -8.55 0.30
N LEU A 360 -17.93 -9.88 0.21
CA LEU A 360 -16.90 -10.67 -0.47
C LEU A 360 -17.50 -11.33 -1.72
N MET A 361 -16.80 -11.20 -2.85
CA MET A 361 -17.07 -11.96 -4.07
C MET A 361 -15.91 -12.90 -4.37
N GLU A 362 -16.18 -14.20 -4.40
CA GLU A 362 -15.26 -15.20 -4.95
C GLU A 362 -15.50 -15.32 -6.45
N CYS A 363 -14.47 -15.01 -7.25
CA CYS A 363 -14.43 -15.27 -8.68
C CYS A 363 -13.51 -16.46 -8.93
N VAL A 364 -14.07 -17.59 -9.38
CA VAL A 364 -13.25 -18.69 -9.92
C VAL A 364 -12.74 -18.24 -11.29
N VAL A 365 -11.42 -18.26 -11.48
CA VAL A 365 -10.73 -17.80 -12.69
C VAL A 365 -9.87 -18.91 -13.29
N GLU A 366 -9.30 -18.67 -14.47
CA GLU A 366 -8.35 -19.62 -15.08
C GLU A 366 -7.15 -19.84 -14.15
N THR A 367 -6.77 -21.12 -14.01
CA THR A 367 -5.75 -21.63 -13.10
C THR A 367 -4.34 -21.41 -13.63
N ASN A 368 -4.18 -21.38 -14.95
CA ASN A 368 -2.88 -21.42 -15.64
C ASN A 368 -2.63 -20.17 -16.53
N GLU A 369 -3.21 -19.03 -16.14
CA GLU A 369 -3.04 -17.75 -16.83
C GLU A 369 -1.83 -16.98 -16.28
N HIS A 370 -1.10 -16.28 -17.16
CA HIS A 370 0.16 -15.62 -16.83
C HIS A 370 0.11 -14.09 -16.99
N VAL A 371 0.81 -13.39 -16.11
CA VAL A 371 0.93 -11.93 -16.16
C VAL A 371 1.87 -11.53 -17.30
N PHE A 372 1.33 -10.78 -18.26
CA PHE A 372 2.06 -10.19 -19.38
C PHE A 372 1.66 -8.70 -19.56
N PRO A 373 2.53 -7.85 -20.12
CA PRO A 373 3.89 -8.15 -20.55
C PRO A 373 4.83 -8.44 -19.36
N MET A 374 5.85 -9.27 -19.57
CA MET A 374 6.81 -9.66 -18.53
C MET A 374 8.24 -9.40 -18.99
N VAL A 375 9.01 -8.62 -18.24
CA VAL A 375 10.46 -8.50 -18.43
C VAL A 375 11.14 -9.50 -17.49
N PRO A 376 11.79 -10.57 -17.98
CA PRO A 376 12.45 -11.53 -17.10
C PRO A 376 13.59 -10.89 -16.30
N ALA A 377 13.84 -11.38 -15.09
CA ALA A 377 14.98 -10.93 -14.30
C ALA A 377 16.29 -11.06 -15.10
N GLY A 378 17.14 -10.04 -15.03
CA GLY A 378 18.38 -9.98 -15.82
C GLY A 378 18.21 -9.52 -17.28
N LYS A 379 17.00 -9.12 -17.72
CA LYS A 379 16.74 -8.57 -19.06
C LYS A 379 16.50 -7.05 -19.05
N ALA A 380 16.56 -6.44 -20.23
CA ALA A 380 16.18 -5.05 -20.44
C ALA A 380 14.70 -4.93 -20.84
N LEU A 381 14.07 -3.78 -20.58
CA LEU A 381 12.62 -3.55 -20.80
C LEU A 381 12.13 -3.89 -22.23
N HIS A 382 12.94 -3.61 -23.26
CA HIS A 382 12.59 -3.93 -24.66
C HIS A 382 12.62 -5.42 -25.00
N GLN A 383 13.05 -6.28 -24.06
CA GLN A 383 13.11 -7.74 -24.19
C GLN A 383 11.91 -8.41 -23.49
N GLN A 384 10.82 -7.67 -23.28
CA GLN A 384 9.61 -8.19 -22.66
C GLN A 384 8.98 -9.32 -23.46
N LEU A 385 8.52 -10.35 -22.73
CA LEU A 385 7.64 -11.38 -23.23
C LEU A 385 6.23 -10.79 -23.36
N LEU A 386 5.59 -11.00 -24.51
CA LEU A 386 4.19 -10.61 -24.76
C LEU A 386 3.30 -11.84 -24.63
N HIS A 387 2.02 -11.61 -24.30
CA HIS A 387 1.02 -12.68 -24.20
C HIS A 387 0.89 -13.43 -25.55
N PRO A 388 0.79 -14.78 -25.57
CA PRO A 388 0.77 -15.57 -26.80
C PRO A 388 -0.28 -15.15 -27.84
N SER A 389 -1.45 -14.66 -27.42
CA SER A 389 -2.49 -14.18 -28.36
C SER A 389 -2.10 -12.92 -29.15
N LEU A 390 -1.11 -12.16 -28.68
CA LEU A 390 -0.54 -11.01 -29.40
C LEU A 390 0.54 -11.45 -30.40
N GLY A 391 1.10 -12.65 -30.21
CA GLY A 391 2.26 -13.18 -30.92
C GLY A 391 1.96 -13.83 -32.27
N ASN A 392 1.26 -13.15 -33.19
CA ASN A 392 1.18 -13.61 -34.59
C ASN A 392 0.92 -12.51 -35.65
N SER A 393 0.88 -11.23 -35.30
CA SER A 393 0.52 -10.14 -36.22
C SER A 393 1.71 -9.45 -36.93
N SER A 394 2.96 -9.91 -36.74
CA SER A 394 4.16 -9.26 -37.29
C SER A 394 5.17 -10.19 -37.99
N LYS A 395 4.69 -11.34 -38.52
CA LYS A 395 5.43 -12.17 -39.50
C LYS A 395 4.77 -12.19 -40.88
N SER A 396 4.39 -11.02 -41.39
CA SER A 396 4.20 -10.81 -42.83
C SER A 396 4.76 -9.47 -43.27
N SER A 397 5.73 -9.53 -44.20
CA SER A 397 6.17 -8.43 -45.08
C SER A 397 6.47 -7.07 -44.44
N LEU A 398 7.74 -6.82 -44.14
CA LEU A 398 8.63 -6.03 -45.02
C LEU A 398 10.11 -6.29 -44.68
#